data_AF-M0B455-F1
#
_entry.id   AF-M0B455-F1
#
_cell.length_a   1.000
_cell.length_b   1.000
_cell.length_c   1.000
_cell.angle_alpha   90.00
_cell.angle_beta   90.00
_cell.angle_gamma   90.00
#
_symmetry.space_group_name_H-M   'P 1'
#
loop_
_entity.id
_entity.type
_entity.pdbx_description
1 polymer ?
#
loop_
_entity_poly.entity_id
_entity_poly.type
_entity_poly.pdbx_seq_one_letter_code
_entity_poly.pdbx_strand_id
1 'polypeptide(L)' 'MARDADQHIRVTEETWTRLNKEKRPGDSFNDVIERLLDENSDSDDRPATDGGEDVAVLAD' A
#
# COMPACT_ATOMS: atom_id res chain seq x y z
N MET A 1 19.54 -10.89 -9.54
CA MET A 1 19.81 -9.43 -9.53
C MET A 1 18.47 -8.75 -9.42
N ALA A 2 18.19 -8.08 -8.29
CA ALA A 2 16.99 -7.28 -8.15
C ALA A 2 17.10 -6.15 -9.18
N ARG A 3 16.09 -6.03 -10.03
CA ARG A 3 16.02 -5.01 -11.08
C ARG A 3 15.57 -3.76 -10.35
N ASP A 4 16.41 -2.72 -10.31
CA ASP A 4 15.98 -1.38 -9.91
C ASP A 4 14.77 -1.00 -10.77
N ALA A 5 13.59 -1.16 -10.19
CA ALA A 5 12.32 -0.88 -10.85
C ALA A 5 11.99 0.58 -10.57
N ASP A 6 12.35 1.44 -11.51
CA ASP A 6 12.07 2.87 -11.42
C ASP A 6 10.56 3.11 -11.68
N GLN A 7 9.83 3.49 -10.63
CA GLN A 7 8.37 3.70 -10.70
C GLN A 7 8.02 5.19 -10.73
N HIS A 8 7.36 5.61 -11.80
CA HIS A 8 6.87 6.97 -11.98
C HIS A 8 5.36 7.01 -11.78
N ILE A 9 4.91 7.73 -10.76
CA ILE A 9 3.48 7.86 -10.43
C ILE A 9 3.06 9.31 -10.62
N ARG A 10 1.92 9.54 -11.27
CA ARG A 10 1.33 10.87 -11.39
C ARG A 10 0.36 11.08 -10.25
N VAL A 11 0.56 12.17 -9.51
CA VAL A 11 -0.32 12.61 -8.44
C VAL A 11 -0.85 14.00 -8.74
N THR A 12 -1.98 14.35 -8.14
CA THR A 12 -2.50 15.72 -8.22
C THR A 12 -1.61 16.69 -7.45
N GLU A 13 -1.65 17.98 -7.80
CA GLU A 13 -0.88 19.02 -7.09
C GLU A 13 -1.23 19.11 -5.61
N GLU A 14 -2.50 18.90 -5.26
CA GLU A 14 -2.96 18.86 -3.87
C GLU A 14 -2.32 17.71 -3.10
N THR A 15 -2.31 16.50 -3.69
CA THR A 15 -1.70 15.31 -3.09
C THR A 15 -0.20 15.51 -2.92
N TRP A 16 0.47 16.06 -3.94
CA TRP A 16 1.89 16.37 -3.88
C TRP A 16 2.21 17.37 -2.77
N THR A 17 1.40 18.42 -2.62
CA THR A 17 1.56 19.42 -1.56
C THR A 17 1.40 18.81 -0.18
N ARG A 18 0.43 17.92 0.01
CA ARG A 18 0.22 17.21 1.28
C ARG A 18 1.39 16.30 1.62
N LEU A 19 1.83 15.49 0.66
CA LEU A 19 3.00 14.61 0.81
C LEU A 19 4.27 15.40 1.12
N ASN A 20 4.46 16.54 0.47
CA ASN A 20 5.64 17.38 0.69
C ASN A 20 5.65 18.04 2.09
N LYS A 21 4.49 18.30 2.69
CA LYS A 21 4.39 18.77 4.09
C LYS A 21 4.75 17.70 5.11
N GLU A 22 4.59 16.43 4.76
CA GLU A 22 4.96 15.30 5.61
C GLU A 22 6.45 14.92 5.52
N LYS A 23 7.19 15.49 4.56
CA LYS A 23 8.62 15.27 4.43
C LYS A 23 9.37 15.84 5.63
N ARG A 24 10.28 15.05 6.20
CA ARG A 24 11.27 15.54 7.17
C ARG A 24 12.48 16.13 6.43
N PRO A 25 13.28 17.00 7.07
CA PRO A 25 14.51 17.50 6.48
C PRO A 25 15.46 16.33 6.17
N GLY A 26 15.69 16.07 4.88
CA GLY A 26 16.52 14.97 4.39
C GLY A 26 15.75 13.86 3.68
N ASP A 27 14.43 13.77 3.82
CA ASP A 27 13.64 12.71 3.20
C ASP A 27 13.45 12.95 1.69
N SER A 28 13.46 11.86 0.93
CA SER A 28 12.99 11.83 -0.46
C SER A 28 11.48 11.61 -0.52
N PHE A 29 10.89 11.75 -1.71
CA PHE A 29 9.48 11.44 -1.90
C PHE A 29 9.19 9.96 -1.62
N ASN A 30 10.11 9.07 -2.04
CA ASN A 30 9.99 7.63 -1.82
C ASN A 30 9.92 7.28 -0.33
N ASP A 31 10.77 7.89 0.51
CA ASP A 31 10.79 7.65 1.96
C ASP A 31 9.43 7.96 2.62
N VAL A 32 8.75 9.02 2.17
CA VAL A 32 7.40 9.36 2.67
C VAL A 32 6.37 8.33 2.22
N ILE A 33 6.42 7.88 0.96
CA ILE A 33 5.51 6.87 0.45
C ILE A 33 5.72 5.53 1.16
N GLU A 34 6.95 5.08 1.34
CA GLU A 34 7.27 3.84 2.05
C GLU A 34 6.77 3.88 3.49
N ARG A 35 6.97 4.99 4.19
CA ARG A 35 6.43 5.18 5.55
C ARG A 35 4.91 5.11 5.59
N LEU A 36 4.22 5.77 4.66
CA LEU A 36 2.75 5.75 4.60
C LEU A 36 2.19 4.35 4.29
N LEU A 37 2.91 3.57 3.49
CA LEU A 37 2.55 2.19 3.17
C LEU A 37 2.78 1.26 4.37
N ASP A 38 3.87 1.44 5.11
CA ASP A 38 4.18 0.70 6.34
C ASP A 38 3.11 0.99 7.42
N GLU A 39 2.79 2.26 7.67
CA GLU A 39 1.76 2.69 8.62
C GLU A 39 0.36 2.13 8.30
N ASN A 40 0.02 1.95 7.02
CA ASN A 40 -1.25 1.35 6.61
C ASN A 40 -1.22 -0.19 6.58
N SER A 41 -0.05 -0.81 6.46
CA SER A 41 0.07 -2.28 6.39
C SER A 41 -0.17 -2.92 7.77
N ASP A 42 0.16 -2.22 8.85
CA ASP A 42 -0.16 -2.64 10.23
C ASP A 42 -1.68 -2.57 10.55
N SER A 43 -2.48 -1.94 9.68
CA SER A 43 -3.94 -1.83 9.82
C SER A 43 -4.72 -2.90 9.05
N ASP A 44 -4.05 -3.88 8.43
CA ASP A 44 -4.70 -5.06 7.86
C ASP A 44 -5.08 -6.07 8.97
N ASP A 45 -5.87 -5.60 9.95
CA ASP A 45 -6.76 -6.45 10.75
C ASP A 45 -7.92 -6.86 9.83
N ARG A 46 -7.62 -7.67 8.82
CA ARG A 46 -8.66 -8.49 8.21
C ARG A 46 -8.94 -9.58 9.25
N PRO A 47 -10.19 -9.76 9.73
CA PRO A 47 -10.50 -10.95 10.49
C PRO A 47 -10.09 -12.13 9.60
N ALA A 48 -9.21 -12.98 10.11
CA ALA A 48 -8.85 -14.23 9.46
C ALA A 48 -10.18 -14.89 9.08
N THR A 49 -10.50 -14.91 7.79
CA THR A 49 -11.64 -15.67 7.30
C THR A 49 -11.25 -17.12 7.49
N ASP A 50 -11.66 -17.64 8.64
CA ASP A 50 -11.66 -19.05 8.99
C ASP A 50 -12.19 -19.85 7.81
N GLY A 51 -11.39 -20.81 7.37
CA GLY A 51 -11.69 -21.64 6.22
C GLY A 51 -12.91 -22.51 6.48
N GLY A 52 -14.06 -22.10 5.94
CA GLY A 52 -15.25 -22.92 5.82
C GLY A 52 -15.38 -23.45 4.40
N GLU A 53 -14.64 -24.52 4.13
CA GLU A 53 -14.87 -25.41 3.00
C GLU A 53 -16.24 -26.11 3.14
N ASP A 54 -17.21 -25.76 2.30
CA ASP A 54 -18.37 -26.64 2.07
C ASP A 54 -18.68 -26.68 0.57
N VAL A 55 -18.27 -27.79 -0.02
CA VAL A 55 -18.58 -28.23 -1.38
C VAL A 55 -20.07 -28.59 -1.47
N ALA A 56 -20.82 -27.90 -2.33
CA ALA A 56 -22.10 -28.40 -2.81
C ALA A 56 -22.09 -28.42 -4.34
N VAL A 57 -21.63 -29.56 -4.88
CA VAL A 57 -21.99 -30.00 -6.24
C VAL A 57 -23.49 -30.29 -6.21
N LEU A 58 -24.30 -29.46 -6.86
CA LEU A 58 -25.68 -29.81 -7.22
C LEU A 58 -25.80 -29.70 -8.73
N ALA A 59 -25.82 -30.88 -9.34
CA ALA A 59 -26.22 -31.09 -10.72
C ALA A 59 -27.74 -30.92 -10.84
N ASP A 60 -28.18 -30.23 -11.89
CA ASP A 60 -29.39 -30.55 -12.65
C ASP A 60 -29.13 -30.25 -14.13
#